data_AF-A0A061NMV1-F1
#
_entry.id   AF-A0A061NMV1-F1
#
_cell.length_a   1.000
_cell.length_b   1.000
_cell.length_c   1.000
_cell.angle_alpha   90.00
_cell.angle_beta   90.00
_cell.angle_gamma   90.00
#
_symmetry.space_group_name_H-M   'P 1'
#
loop_
_entity.id
_entity.type
_entity.pdbx_description
1 polymer ?
#
loop_
_entity_poly.entity_id
_entity_poly.type
_entity_poly.pdbx_seq_one_letter_code
_entity_poly.pdbx_strand_id
1 'polypeptide(L)'
;MKLGVPLDTNQKSIETYDDLIDYLNTTSFTMLETPGTVFSYSNDGYALLGIIIERVSGQVYADYMEEYLFSPLEMNATFFDPKYLNEHTATLLYSADPTADNPEIEASPAGGMLIPCGQLGM
;
A
#
# COMPACT_ATOMS: atom_id res chain seq x y z
N MET A 1 -7.53 -5.18 -2.95
CA MET A 1 -6.41 -4.39 -2.41
C MET A 1 -6.93 -3.82 -1.11
N LYS A 2 -6.61 -4.43 0.03
CA LYS A 2 -7.06 -3.87 1.31
C LYS A 2 -6.26 -2.59 1.58
N LEU A 3 -6.97 -1.48 1.70
CA LEU A 3 -6.36 -0.15 1.92
C LEU A 3 -6.37 0.24 3.39
N GLY A 4 -7.01 -0.56 4.24
CA GLY A 4 -7.01 -0.37 5.67
C GLY A 4 -7.95 -1.33 6.39
N VAL A 5 -7.60 -1.64 7.63
CA VAL A 5 -8.53 -2.20 8.62
C VAL A 5 -9.01 -1.03 9.46
N PRO A 6 -10.31 -0.74 9.49
CA PRO A 6 -10.83 0.27 10.40
C PRO A 6 -10.43 -0.06 11.85
N LEU A 7 -10.00 0.94 12.61
CA LEU A 7 -9.67 0.76 14.04
C LEU A 7 -10.91 0.38 14.89
N ASP A 8 -12.11 0.55 14.32
CA ASP A 8 -13.38 0.06 14.87
C ASP A 8 -13.80 -1.22 14.13
N THR A 9 -13.97 -2.31 14.88
CA THR A 9 -14.33 -3.63 14.37
C THR A 9 -15.74 -3.72 13.76
N ASN A 10 -16.57 -2.67 13.90
CA ASN A 10 -17.91 -2.60 13.29
C ASN A 10 -17.95 -1.91 11.93
N GLN A 11 -16.81 -1.48 11.40
CA GLN A 11 -16.76 -0.73 10.16
C GLN A 11 -16.40 -1.65 8.97
N LYS A 12 -17.06 -1.44 7.83
CA LYS A 12 -16.84 -2.20 6.59
C LYS A 12 -15.35 -2.13 6.23
N SER A 13 -14.75 -3.27 5.90
CA SER A 13 -13.37 -3.30 5.43
C SER A 13 -13.21 -2.50 4.13
N ILE A 14 -12.08 -1.81 4.00
CA ILE A 14 -11.77 -1.00 2.82
C ILE A 14 -10.94 -1.87 1.87
N GLU A 15 -11.57 -2.40 0.83
CA GLU A 15 -11.02 -3.44 -0.05
C GLU A 15 -10.65 -2.93 -1.45
N THR A 16 -11.09 -1.73 -1.78
CA THR A 16 -10.93 -1.09 -3.09
C THR A 16 -10.70 0.41 -2.94
N TYR A 17 -10.19 1.04 -4.00
CA TYR A 17 -10.05 2.49 -4.06
C TYR A 17 -11.39 3.22 -3.91
N ASP A 18 -12.46 2.67 -4.44
CA ASP A 18 -13.80 3.26 -4.30
C ASP A 18 -14.28 3.18 -2.84
N ASP A 19 -14.03 2.07 -2.14
CA ASP A 19 -14.35 1.99 -0.71
C ASP A 19 -13.58 3.05 0.11
N LEU A 20 -12.32 3.31 -0.23
CA LEU A 20 -11.51 4.33 0.47
C LEU A 20 -12.06 5.73 0.19
N ILE A 21 -12.42 6.03 -1.05
CA ILE A 21 -12.99 7.32 -1.43
C ILE A 21 -14.34 7.54 -0.74
N ASP A 22 -15.20 6.52 -0.73
CA ASP A 22 -16.50 6.58 -0.04
C ASP A 22 -16.31 6.78 1.46
N TYR A 23 -15.36 6.09 2.07
CA TYR A 23 -14.99 6.27 3.47
C TYR A 23 -14.54 7.72 3.75
N LEU A 24 -13.62 8.26 2.95
CA LEU A 24 -13.11 9.63 3.13
C LEU A 24 -14.20 10.70 2.90
N ASN A 25 -15.14 10.46 2.00
CA ASN A 25 -16.25 11.38 1.71
C ASN A 25 -17.35 11.37 2.78
N THR A 26 -17.55 10.25 3.46
CA THR A 26 -18.64 10.07 4.43
C THR A 26 -18.20 10.22 5.88
N THR A 27 -16.91 10.03 6.15
CA THR A 27 -16.36 10.14 7.51
C THR A 27 -16.26 11.59 7.94
N SER A 28 -16.88 11.90 9.09
CA SER A 28 -16.70 13.20 9.74
C SER A 28 -15.41 13.18 10.56
N PHE A 29 -14.52 14.14 10.31
CA PHE A 29 -13.29 14.30 11.09
C PHE A 29 -13.12 15.76 11.52
N THR A 30 -12.47 15.94 12.67
CA THR A 30 -12.01 17.25 13.12
C THR A 30 -10.64 17.50 12.50
N MET A 31 -10.48 18.63 11.81
CA MET A 31 -9.17 19.03 11.31
C MET A 31 -8.19 19.19 12.47
N LEU A 32 -7.05 18.51 12.38
CA LEU A 32 -6.00 18.61 13.38
C LEU A 32 -5.45 20.05 13.45
N GLU A 33 -5.15 20.62 12.27
CA GLU A 33 -4.65 21.97 12.07
C GLU A 33 -4.93 22.41 10.61
N THR A 34 -4.53 23.63 10.25
CA THR A 34 -4.56 24.08 8.85
C THR A 34 -3.69 23.18 7.95
N PRO A 35 -4.16 22.78 6.75
CA PRO A 35 -3.37 21.94 5.85
C PRO A 35 -1.98 22.55 5.56
N GLY A 36 -0.94 21.72 5.70
CA GLY A 36 0.45 22.12 5.45
C GLY A 36 1.17 22.80 6.61
N THR A 37 0.54 22.99 7.78
CA THR A 37 1.21 23.59 8.94
C THR A 37 1.84 22.56 9.89
N VAL A 38 1.31 21.34 9.91
CA VAL A 38 1.82 20.24 10.74
C VAL A 38 1.99 18.96 9.91
N PHE A 39 2.98 18.16 10.28
CA PHE A 39 3.18 16.83 9.73
C PHE A 39 2.43 15.80 10.57
N SER A 40 1.62 14.97 9.92
CA SER A 40 0.95 13.81 10.53
C SER A 40 1.02 12.65 9.54
N TYR A 41 1.52 11.51 9.99
CA TYR A 41 1.62 10.31 9.16
C TYR A 41 0.24 9.74 8.86
N SER A 42 -0.02 9.40 7.59
CA SER A 42 -1.32 8.85 7.16
C SER A 42 -1.14 7.85 6.02
N ASN A 43 -1.39 6.56 6.31
CA ASN A 43 -1.44 5.52 5.28
C ASN A 43 -2.54 5.83 4.25
N ASP A 44 -3.71 6.28 4.70
CA ASP A 44 -4.83 6.65 3.82
C ASP A 44 -4.46 7.78 2.85
N GLY A 45 -3.65 8.75 3.32
CA GLY A 45 -3.12 9.81 2.48
C GLY A 45 -2.18 9.30 1.38
N TYR A 46 -1.32 8.33 1.69
CA TYR A 46 -0.47 7.67 0.69
C TYR A 46 -1.26 6.78 -0.26
N ALA A 47 -2.29 6.09 0.22
CA ALA A 47 -3.21 5.34 -0.64
C ALA A 47 -3.96 6.27 -1.61
N LEU A 48 -4.43 7.42 -1.12
CA LEU A 48 -5.05 8.45 -1.95
C LEU A 48 -4.09 9.01 -3.01
N LEU A 49 -2.81 9.15 -2.70
CA LEU A 49 -1.80 9.53 -3.68
C LEU A 49 -1.66 8.48 -4.79
N GLY A 50 -1.67 7.18 -4.44
CA GLY A 50 -1.70 6.09 -5.43
C GLY A 50 -2.90 6.19 -6.37
N ILE A 51 -4.09 6.48 -5.84
CA ILE A 51 -5.31 6.71 -6.63
C ILE A 51 -5.13 7.89 -7.59
N ILE A 52 -4.54 9.00 -7.12
CA ILE A 52 -4.30 10.18 -7.96
C ILE A 52 -3.37 9.81 -9.12
N ILE A 53 -2.31 9.05 -8.86
CA ILE A 53 -1.40 8.57 -9.90
C ILE A 53 -2.16 7.79 -10.96
N GLU A 54 -2.95 6.78 -10.56
CA GLU A 54 -3.72 5.97 -11.52
C GLU A 54 -4.70 6.80 -12.35
N ARG A 55 -5.41 7.73 -11.71
CA ARG A 55 -6.40 8.57 -12.40
C ARG A 55 -5.77 9.54 -13.39
N VAL A 56 -4.60 10.08 -13.06
CA VAL A 56 -3.91 11.06 -13.91
C VAL A 56 -3.14 10.35 -15.03
N SER A 57 -2.53 9.19 -14.76
CA SER A 57 -1.78 8.42 -15.76
C SER A 57 -2.67 7.56 -16.66
N GLY A 58 -3.84 7.13 -16.17
CA GLY A 58 -4.67 6.13 -16.82
C GLY A 58 -4.11 4.70 -16.73
N GLN A 59 -3.09 4.47 -15.91
CA GLN A 59 -2.44 3.19 -15.69
C GLN A 59 -2.74 2.66 -14.29
N VAL A 60 -2.71 1.33 -14.12
CA VAL A 60 -2.72 0.73 -12.78
C VAL A 60 -1.43 1.11 -12.06
N TYR A 61 -1.50 1.37 -10.76
CA TYR A 61 -0.41 1.91 -9.94
C TYR A 61 0.82 1.01 -10.00
N ALA A 62 0.62 -0.32 -9.91
CA ALA A 62 1.71 -1.28 -10.00
C ALA A 62 2.44 -1.20 -11.36
N ASP A 63 1.71 -1.04 -12.46
CA ASP A 63 2.28 -0.92 -13.81
C ASP A 63 3.00 0.43 -13.97
N TYR A 64 2.43 1.50 -13.43
CA TYR A 64 3.07 2.82 -13.41
C TYR A 64 4.40 2.79 -12.65
N MET A 65 4.43 2.15 -11.48
CA MET A 65 5.66 2.02 -10.69
C MET A 65 6.71 1.18 -11.41
N GLU A 66 6.29 0.10 -12.09
CA GLU A 66 7.19 -0.71 -12.91
C GLU A 66 7.83 0.11 -14.03
N GLU A 67 7.01 0.85 -14.80
CA GLU A 67 7.45 1.63 -15.96
C GLU A 67 8.32 2.84 -15.58
N TYR A 68 7.91 3.60 -14.56
CA TYR A 68 8.50 4.90 -14.26
C TYR A 68 9.50 4.91 -13.12
N LEU A 69 9.57 3.84 -12.32
CA LEU A 69 10.49 3.76 -11.18
C LEU A 69 11.35 2.51 -11.19
N PHE A 70 10.77 1.31 -11.25
CA PHE A 70 11.53 0.07 -11.09
C PHE A 70 12.41 -0.22 -12.30
N SER A 71 11.85 -0.16 -13.52
CA SER A 71 12.59 -0.40 -14.75
C SER A 71 13.76 0.57 -14.95
N PRO A 72 13.60 1.90 -14.78
CA PRO A 72 14.71 2.86 -14.90
C PRO A 72 15.82 2.68 -13.85
N LEU A 73 15.50 2.11 -12.69
CA LEU A 73 16.44 1.85 -11.59
C LEU A 73 16.96 0.41 -11.57
N GLU A 74 16.63 -0.40 -12.58
CA GLU A 74 16.99 -1.82 -12.69
C GLU A 74 16.52 -2.66 -11.47
N MET A 75 15.39 -2.29 -10.87
CA MET A 75 14.79 -2.94 -9.71
C MET A 75 13.97 -4.18 -10.08
N ASN A 76 14.54 -5.06 -10.91
CA ASN A 76 13.87 -6.22 -11.55
C ASN A 76 13.33 -7.32 -10.60
N ALA A 77 13.46 -7.15 -9.28
CA ALA A 77 13.01 -8.09 -8.28
C ALA A 77 12.14 -7.40 -7.21
N THR A 78 11.59 -6.23 -7.55
CA THR A 78 10.66 -5.46 -6.72
C THR A 78 9.26 -5.55 -7.30
N PHE A 79 8.26 -5.84 -6.47
CA PHE A 79 6.89 -6.02 -6.94
C PHE A 79 5.86 -5.87 -5.81
N PHE A 80 4.60 -5.65 -6.20
CA PHE A 80 3.46 -5.57 -5.28
C PHE A 80 2.65 -6.86 -5.20
N ASP A 81 2.78 -7.76 -6.18
CA ASP A 81 1.97 -8.98 -6.27
C ASP A 81 2.79 -10.20 -5.82
N PRO A 82 2.34 -10.93 -4.78
CA PRO A 82 3.04 -12.10 -4.27
C PRO A 82 3.14 -13.25 -5.27
N LYS A 83 2.39 -13.27 -6.38
CA LYS A 83 2.56 -14.30 -7.42
C LYS A 83 3.96 -14.28 -8.06
N TYR A 84 4.67 -13.16 -7.94
CA TYR A 84 6.05 -13.01 -8.40
C TYR A 84 7.08 -13.46 -7.33
N LEU A 85 6.63 -13.80 -6.12
CA LEU A 85 7.46 -14.51 -5.15
C LEU A 85 7.72 -15.93 -5.66
N ASN A 86 8.99 -16.30 -5.75
CA ASN A 86 9.38 -17.70 -5.70
C ASN A 86 9.82 -18.05 -4.27
N GLU A 87 9.84 -19.35 -3.97
CA GLU A 87 10.22 -19.93 -2.67
C GLU A 87 11.63 -19.55 -2.19
N HIS A 88 12.45 -18.93 -3.05
CA HIS A 88 13.81 -18.51 -2.76
C HIS A 88 13.98 -16.98 -2.65
N THR A 89 12.93 -16.19 -2.91
CA THR A 89 13.00 -14.71 -2.90
C THR A 89 12.20 -14.05 -1.79
N ALA A 90 11.29 -14.78 -1.13
CA ALA A 90 10.45 -14.25 -0.05
C ALA A 90 11.01 -14.62 1.33
N THR A 91 11.14 -13.64 2.22
CA THR A 91 11.37 -13.93 3.65
C THR A 91 10.05 -14.38 4.29
N LEU A 92 10.08 -15.49 5.04
CA LEU A 92 8.95 -15.90 5.88
C LEU A 92 8.77 -14.91 7.03
N LEU A 93 7.57 -14.35 7.16
CA LEU A 93 7.21 -13.46 8.26
C LEU A 93 6.97 -14.29 9.52
N TYR A 94 7.68 -13.95 10.61
CA TYR A 94 7.41 -14.51 11.93
C TYR A 94 6.55 -13.53 12.72
N SER A 95 5.30 -13.92 12.97
CA SER A 95 4.41 -13.22 13.89
C SER A 95 4.56 -13.82 15.30
N ALA A 96 4.55 -12.98 16.33
CA ALA A 96 4.46 -13.44 17.72
C ALA A 96 3.04 -13.92 18.09
N ASP A 97 2.06 -13.76 17.19
CA ASP A 97 0.72 -14.29 17.34
C ASP A 97 0.70 -15.80 17.01
N PRO A 98 0.49 -16.68 18.00
CA PRO A 98 0.50 -18.13 17.82
C PRO A 98 -0.69 -18.67 17.03
N THR A 99 -1.59 -17.82 16.54
CA THR A 99 -2.77 -18.20 15.73
C THR A 99 -2.66 -17.87 14.24
N ALA A 100 -1.59 -17.20 13.81
CA ALA A 100 -1.39 -16.81 12.42
C ALA A 100 -0.77 -17.94 11.60
N ASP A 101 -1.60 -18.79 11.00
CA ASP A 101 -1.14 -19.92 10.15
C ASP A 101 -0.66 -19.49 8.76
N ASN A 102 -0.89 -18.24 8.33
CA ASN A 102 -0.40 -17.73 7.04
C ASN A 102 -0.29 -16.19 7.02
N PRO A 103 0.82 -15.62 6.50
CA PRO A 103 0.88 -14.20 6.20
C PRO A 103 0.01 -13.90 4.98
N GLU A 104 -1.05 -13.11 5.15
CA GLU A 104 -1.74 -12.45 4.03
C GLU A 104 -0.84 -11.32 3.51
N ILE A 105 -0.42 -11.40 2.25
CA ILE A 105 0.35 -10.33 1.59
C ILE A 105 -0.64 -9.45 0.83
N GLU A 106 -0.75 -8.19 1.27
CA GLU A 106 -1.67 -7.21 0.70
C GLU A 106 -0.92 -6.18 -0.13
N ALA A 107 -1.25 -6.10 -1.42
CA ALA A 107 -0.75 -5.03 -2.28
C ALA A 107 -1.40 -3.70 -1.85
N SER A 108 -0.59 -2.72 -1.45
CA SER A 108 -1.01 -1.38 -1.03
C SER A 108 0.06 -0.35 -1.40
N PRO A 109 -0.30 0.86 -1.88
CA PRO A 109 0.64 1.96 -2.03
C PRO A 109 1.30 2.34 -0.69
N ALA A 110 0.63 2.04 0.43
CA ALA A 110 1.06 2.33 1.79
C ALA A 110 1.55 1.07 2.53
N GLY A 111 2.48 0.32 1.94
CA GLY A 111 3.23 -0.73 2.65
C GLY A 111 3.15 -2.15 2.09
N GLY A 112 2.65 -2.34 0.86
CA GLY A 112 2.56 -3.68 0.23
C GLY A 112 3.70 -4.04 -0.72
N MET A 113 4.77 -3.23 -0.78
CA MET A 113 5.88 -3.44 -1.71
C MET A 113 6.87 -4.47 -1.16
N LEU A 114 7.18 -5.49 -1.96
CA LEU A 114 8.20 -6.48 -1.67
C LEU A 114 9.48 -6.10 -2.42
N ILE A 115 10.58 -5.99 -1.68
CA ILE A 115 11.85 -5.50 -2.22
C ILE A 115 13.06 -6.21 -1.57
N PRO A 116 14.00 -6.75 -2.37
CA PRO A 116 15.28 -7.24 -1.85
C PRO A 116 16.17 -6.10 -1.38
N CYS A 117 16.93 -6.32 -0.30
CA CYS A 117 17.84 -5.30 0.24
C CYS A 117 18.86 -4.75 -0.77
N GLY A 118 19.32 -5.58 -1.72
CA GLY A 118 20.25 -5.17 -2.77
C GLY A 118 19.66 -4.16 -3.78
N GLN A 119 18.34 -3.96 -3.80
CA GLN A 119 17.65 -3.00 -4.67
C GLN A 119 17.24 -1.70 -3.95
N LEU A 120 17.47 -1.60 -2.63
CA LEU A 120 17.22 -0.39 -1.83
C LEU A 120 18.40 0.60 -1.80
N GLY A 121 19.48 0.28 -2.51
CA GLY A 121 20.67 1.12 -2.63
C GLY A 121 21.85 0.68 -1.74
N MET A 122 23.03 0.68 -2.36
CA MET A 122 24.34 0.95 -1.73
C MET A 122 24.82 2.33 -2.23
#